data_AF-A0A4Q5NKF2-F1
#
_entry.id   AF-A0A4Q5NKF2-F1
#
_cell.length_a   1.000
_cell.length_b   1.000
_cell.length_c   1.000
_cell.angle_alpha   90.00
_cell.angle_beta   90.00
_cell.angle_gamma   90.00
#
_symmetry.space_group_name_H-M   'P 1'
#
loop_
_entity.id
_entity.type
_entity.pdbx_description
1 polymer ?
#
loop_
_entity_poly.entity_id
_entity_poly.type
_entity_poly.pdbx_seq_one_letter_code
_entity_poly.pdbx_strand_id
1 'polypeptide(L)'
;MRNSLGAGVLFMIVVYIFCAVMTLCMLRIDLDRYLGTPFVDKVEVREHRFVQGSISIGGESSSSPLANPDSWNLRVGNDQGQGWVGVTPGMYEKTKDGDKLFVRGIKGKFTGHWYLEYASKKRLTHDNSESDSMLRRWYLRLRATAK
;
A
#
# COMPACT_ATOMS: atom_id res chain seq x y z
N MET A 1 50.51 -3.17 -9.61
CA MET A 1 49.14 -3.72 -9.41
C MET A 1 48.60 -3.35 -8.01
N ARG A 2 48.34 -2.07 -7.73
CA ARG A 2 47.95 -1.60 -6.37
C ARG A 2 46.62 -0.84 -6.30
N ASN A 3 45.89 -0.72 -7.41
CA ASN A 3 44.71 0.16 -7.50
C ASN A 3 43.36 -0.57 -7.38
N SER A 4 43.32 -1.91 -7.33
CA SER A 4 42.04 -2.65 -7.29
C SER A 4 41.41 -2.74 -5.89
N LEU A 5 42.22 -2.75 -4.82
CA LEU A 5 41.75 -2.87 -3.43
C LEU A 5 41.01 -1.61 -2.95
N GLY A 6 41.44 -0.41 -3.36
CA GLY A 6 40.80 0.84 -2.96
C GLY A 6 39.42 1.04 -3.61
N ALA A 7 39.25 0.60 -4.85
CA ALA A 7 37.97 0.70 -5.57
C ALA A 7 36.88 -0.19 -4.95
N GLY A 8 37.26 -1.39 -4.45
CA GLY A 8 36.31 -2.30 -3.80
C GLY A 8 35.76 -1.75 -2.48
N VAL A 9 36.60 -1.12 -1.66
CA VAL A 9 36.18 -0.53 -0.36
C VAL A 9 35.25 0.67 -0.58
N LEU A 10 35.57 1.55 -1.53
CA LEU A 10 34.72 2.68 -1.90
C LEU A 10 33.34 2.22 -2.41
N PHE A 11 33.31 1.18 -3.24
CA PHE A 11 32.06 0.60 -3.72
C PHE A 11 31.19 0.06 -2.56
N MET A 12 31.78 -0.68 -1.63
CA MET A 12 31.07 -1.22 -0.47
C MET A 12 30.50 -0.11 0.43
N ILE A 13 31.25 0.98 0.64
CA ILE A 13 30.76 2.13 1.42
C ILE A 13 29.55 2.78 0.74
N VAL A 14 29.60 2.98 -0.59
CA VAL A 14 28.48 3.58 -1.34
C VAL A 14 27.24 2.71 -1.26
N VAL A 15 27.38 1.39 -1.44
CA VAL A 15 26.26 0.44 -1.33
C VAL A 15 25.68 0.46 0.09
N TYR A 16 26.53 0.48 1.12
CA TYR A 16 26.07 0.54 2.51
C TYR A 16 25.28 1.82 2.81
N ILE A 17 25.79 2.99 2.39
CA ILE A 17 25.10 4.27 2.56
C ILE A 17 23.75 4.24 1.82
N PHE A 18 23.72 3.74 0.59
CA PHE A 18 22.49 3.62 -0.18
C PHE A 18 21.45 2.74 0.54
N CYS A 19 21.85 1.57 1.02
CA CYS A 19 20.98 0.69 1.81
C CYS A 19 20.47 1.38 3.08
N ALA A 20 21.35 2.05 3.84
CA ALA A 20 20.97 2.76 5.06
C ALA A 20 19.95 3.88 4.81
N VAL A 21 20.15 4.67 3.74
CA VAL A 21 19.21 5.73 3.34
C VAL A 21 17.86 5.14 2.93
N MET A 22 17.84 4.08 2.12
CA MET A 22 16.60 3.43 1.71
C MET A 22 15.81 2.87 2.91
N THR A 23 16.49 2.22 3.87
CA THR A 23 15.86 1.74 5.10
C THR A 23 15.29 2.89 5.92
N LEU A 24 16.02 4.00 6.07
CA LEU A 24 15.56 5.17 6.82
C LEU A 24 14.34 5.83 6.16
N CYS A 25 14.30 5.88 4.82
CA CYS A 25 13.15 6.37 4.07
C CYS A 25 11.91 5.49 4.28
N MET A 26 12.05 4.17 4.19
CA MET A 26 10.93 3.24 4.44
C MET A 26 10.42 3.36 5.87
N LEU A 27 11.33 3.41 6.85
CA LEU A 27 10.98 3.59 8.26
C LEU A 27 10.18 4.87 8.50
N ARG A 28 10.52 5.97 7.80
CA ARG A 28 9.80 7.23 7.93
C ARG A 28 8.36 7.13 7.42
N ILE A 29 8.13 6.43 6.30
CA ILE A 29 6.79 6.22 5.74
C ILE A 29 5.94 5.37 6.69
N ASP A 30 6.51 4.28 7.21
CA ASP A 30 5.82 3.42 8.17
C ASP A 30 5.52 4.16 9.47
N LEU A 31 6.45 4.98 9.97
CA LEU A 31 6.24 5.79 11.16
C LEU A 31 5.15 6.85 10.95
N ASP A 32 5.10 7.45 9.76
CA ASP A 32 4.07 8.43 9.40
C ASP A 32 2.66 7.81 9.39
N ARG A 33 2.54 6.59 8.84
CA ARG A 33 1.30 5.81 8.88
C ARG A 33 0.98 5.34 10.29
N TYR A 34 1.96 4.85 11.05
CA TYR A 34 1.74 4.30 12.40
C TYR A 34 1.30 5.36 13.40
N LEU A 35 1.89 6.55 13.32
CA LEU A 35 1.54 7.68 14.20
C LEU A 35 0.38 8.53 13.64
N GLY A 36 -0.13 8.18 12.46
CA GLY A 36 -1.23 8.90 11.83
C GLY A 36 -2.56 8.72 12.55
N THR A 37 -3.53 9.56 12.21
CA THR A 37 -4.87 9.52 12.80
C THR A 37 -5.83 8.73 11.90
N PRO A 38 -6.53 7.71 12.44
CA PRO A 38 -7.55 7.01 11.67
C PRO A 38 -8.71 7.95 11.35
N PHE A 39 -9.28 7.81 10.16
CA PHE A 39 -10.45 8.60 9.75
C PHE A 39 -11.41 7.77 8.91
N VAL A 40 -12.66 8.22 8.88
CA VAL A 40 -13.70 7.76 7.99
C VAL A 40 -14.34 8.98 7.36
N ASP A 41 -14.33 9.05 6.03
CA ASP A 41 -14.88 10.20 5.34
C ASP A 41 -15.56 9.81 4.03
N LYS A 42 -16.45 10.69 3.57
CA LYS A 42 -17.12 10.60 2.29
C LYS A 42 -16.29 11.30 1.23
N VAL A 43 -15.95 10.58 0.18
CA VAL A 43 -15.03 11.00 -0.87
C VAL A 43 -15.64 10.72 -2.24
N GLU A 44 -15.11 11.41 -3.24
CA GLU A 44 -15.53 11.23 -4.63
C GLU A 44 -14.46 10.46 -5.41
N VAL A 45 -14.92 9.58 -6.29
CA VAL A 45 -14.06 8.83 -7.20
C VAL A 45 -13.63 9.73 -8.34
N ARG A 46 -12.32 9.81 -8.56
CA ARG A 46 -11.72 10.68 -9.57
C ARG A 46 -11.13 9.91 -10.73
N GLU A 47 -10.50 8.77 -10.46
CA GLU A 47 -9.81 7.97 -11.48
C GLU A 47 -9.86 6.48 -11.17
N HIS A 48 -9.75 5.68 -12.22
CA HIS A 48 -9.68 4.22 -12.17
C HIS A 48 -8.32 3.75 -12.68
N ARG A 49 -7.67 2.84 -11.96
CA ARG A 49 -6.40 2.23 -12.38
C ARG A 49 -6.41 0.74 -12.15
N PHE A 50 -6.39 -0.01 -13.25
CA PHE A 50 -6.10 -1.44 -13.25
C PHE A 50 -4.61 -1.66 -13.49
N VAL A 51 -3.96 -2.44 -12.63
CA VAL A 51 -2.59 -2.90 -12.84
C VAL A 51 -2.64 -4.40 -12.97
N GLN A 52 -2.38 -4.89 -14.18
CA GLN A 52 -2.33 -6.31 -14.46
C GLN A 52 -1.14 -6.94 -13.72
N GLY A 53 -1.41 -8.03 -13.04
CA GLY A 53 -0.44 -8.90 -12.43
C GLY A 53 0.45 -9.53 -13.50
N SER A 54 1.76 -9.43 -13.32
CA SER A 54 2.72 -10.09 -14.19
C SER A 54 3.18 -11.40 -13.57
N ILE A 55 3.26 -12.45 -14.38
CA ILE A 55 4.00 -13.67 -14.03
C ILE A 55 5.39 -13.54 -14.64
N SER A 56 6.40 -13.33 -13.80
CA SER A 56 7.79 -13.37 -14.23
C SER A 56 8.20 -14.83 -14.42
N ILE A 57 8.09 -15.33 -15.66
CA ILE A 57 8.65 -16.63 -16.04
C ILE A 57 10.14 -16.42 -16.32
N GLY A 58 10.92 -16.25 -15.25
CA GLY A 58 12.37 -16.35 -15.31
C GLY A 58 12.75 -17.82 -15.40
N GLY A 59 13.20 -18.25 -16.57
CA GLY A 59 13.81 -19.56 -16.74
C GLY A 59 14.99 -19.75 -15.78
N GLU A 60 15.11 -20.98 -15.30
CA GLU A 60 16.20 -21.52 -14.48
C GLU A 60 16.19 -21.12 -12.99
N SER A 61 15.52 -21.99 -12.23
CA SER A 61 16.06 -22.54 -10.98
C SER A 61 16.25 -21.59 -9.80
N SER A 62 15.14 -21.13 -9.21
CA SER A 62 14.94 -21.24 -7.75
C SER A 62 13.54 -20.78 -7.33
N SER A 63 12.75 -21.73 -6.86
CA SER A 63 11.65 -21.59 -5.88
C SER A 63 10.66 -20.42 -6.06
N SER A 64 9.50 -20.78 -6.63
CA SER A 64 8.24 -20.04 -6.69
C SER A 64 8.16 -18.92 -7.74
N PRO A 65 7.30 -19.04 -8.78
CA PRO A 65 6.88 -17.87 -9.53
C PRO A 65 6.19 -16.91 -8.54
N LEU A 66 6.84 -15.79 -8.20
CA LEU A 66 6.17 -14.69 -7.53
C LEU A 66 5.21 -14.06 -8.55
N ALA A 67 3.99 -14.58 -8.62
CA ALA A 67 2.92 -13.93 -9.36
C ALA A 67 2.50 -12.69 -8.57
N ASN A 68 2.70 -11.50 -9.14
CA ASN A 68 2.04 -10.32 -8.63
C ASN A 68 0.55 -10.44 -8.96
N PRO A 69 -0.36 -10.38 -7.98
CA PRO A 69 -1.79 -10.43 -8.29
C PRO A 69 -2.22 -9.14 -9.00
N ASP A 70 -3.25 -9.25 -9.83
CA ASP A 70 -3.97 -8.10 -10.39
C ASP A 70 -4.39 -7.14 -9.26
N SER A 71 -4.29 -5.83 -9.51
CA SER A 71 -4.81 -4.82 -8.57
C SER A 71 -5.76 -3.85 -9.26
N TRP A 72 -6.91 -3.65 -8.62
CA TRP A 72 -7.94 -2.69 -9.02
C TRP A 72 -7.91 -1.54 -8.02
N ASN A 73 -7.50 -0.37 -8.48
CA ASN A 73 -7.30 0.79 -7.62
C ASN A 73 -8.21 1.93 -8.08
N LEU A 74 -8.84 2.59 -7.12
CA LEU A 74 -9.58 3.82 -7.34
C LEU A 74 -8.82 4.99 -6.73
N ARG A 75 -8.70 6.09 -7.47
CA ARG A 75 -8.28 7.36 -6.90
C ARG A 75 -9.48 8.06 -6.35
N VAL A 76 -9.44 8.39 -5.08
CA VAL A 76 -10.55 9.02 -4.37
C VAL A 76 -10.05 10.24 -3.61
N GLY A 77 -10.90 11.25 -3.45
CA GLY A 77 -10.55 12.43 -2.69
C GLY A 77 -11.70 13.38 -2.45
N ASN A 78 -11.44 14.36 -1.58
CA ASN A 78 -12.31 15.48 -1.27
C ASN A 78 -11.44 16.71 -0.93
N ASP A 79 -12.01 17.71 -0.25
CA ASP A 79 -11.30 18.94 0.12
C ASP A 79 -10.19 18.71 1.17
N GLN A 80 -10.22 17.60 1.90
CA GLN A 80 -9.26 17.27 2.95
C GLN A 80 -8.05 16.48 2.44
N GLY A 81 -8.12 15.91 1.23
CA GLY A 81 -7.04 15.11 0.65
C GLY A 81 -7.50 14.12 -0.42
N GLN A 82 -6.54 13.32 -0.89
CA GLN A 82 -6.77 12.30 -1.90
C GLN A 82 -5.80 11.12 -1.71
N GLY A 83 -6.19 9.94 -2.18
CA GLY A 83 -5.38 8.74 -2.12
C GLY A 83 -5.85 7.67 -3.10
N TRP A 84 -5.02 6.64 -3.26
CA TRP A 84 -5.38 5.41 -3.98
C TRP A 84 -5.89 4.39 -2.98
N VAL A 85 -6.99 3.73 -3.31
CA VAL A 85 -7.56 2.64 -2.52
C VAL A 85 -7.75 1.41 -3.39
N GLY A 86 -7.24 0.26 -2.91
CA GLY A 86 -7.47 -1.03 -3.52
C GLY A 86 -8.91 -1.49 -3.29
N VAL A 87 -9.57 -1.95 -4.34
CA VAL A 87 -10.96 -2.43 -4.29
C VAL A 87 -11.10 -3.79 -4.95
N THR A 88 -12.25 -4.43 -4.76
CA THR A 88 -12.58 -5.67 -5.46
C THR A 88 -12.96 -5.39 -6.92
N PRO A 89 -12.77 -6.35 -7.85
CA PRO A 89 -13.14 -6.17 -9.26
C PRO A 89 -14.61 -5.74 -9.44
N GLY A 90 -15.52 -6.40 -8.72
CA GLY A 90 -16.94 -6.08 -8.78
C GLY A 90 -17.29 -4.70 -8.23
N MET A 91 -16.50 -4.13 -7.32
CA MET A 91 -16.66 -2.75 -6.90
C MET A 91 -16.09 -1.79 -7.94
N TYR A 92 -14.93 -2.09 -8.51
CA TYR A 92 -14.30 -1.30 -9.57
C TYR A 92 -15.22 -1.13 -10.77
N GLU A 93 -15.81 -2.22 -11.28
CA GLU A 93 -16.72 -2.20 -12.44
C GLU A 93 -18.03 -1.44 -12.17
N LYS A 94 -18.53 -1.50 -10.93
CA LYS A 94 -19.79 -0.85 -10.53
C LYS A 94 -19.62 0.62 -10.16
N THR A 95 -18.40 1.10 -10.04
CA THR A 95 -18.10 2.45 -9.59
C THR A 95 -17.72 3.28 -10.80
N LYS A 96 -18.18 4.53 -10.83
CA LYS A 96 -17.89 5.48 -11.90
C LYS A 96 -17.19 6.71 -11.34
N ASP A 97 -16.49 7.44 -12.20
CA ASP A 97 -15.96 8.76 -11.83
C ASP A 97 -17.13 9.67 -11.40
N GLY A 98 -16.97 10.38 -10.30
CA GLY A 98 -18.02 11.16 -9.65
C GLY A 98 -18.86 10.40 -8.61
N ASP A 99 -18.74 9.06 -8.52
CA ASP A 99 -19.43 8.31 -7.48
C ASP A 99 -18.90 8.69 -6.09
N LYS A 100 -19.82 8.75 -5.12
CA LYS A 100 -19.47 9.03 -3.72
C LYS A 100 -19.29 7.72 -2.96
N LEU A 101 -18.13 7.56 -2.34
CA LEU A 101 -17.75 6.42 -1.50
C LEU A 101 -17.48 6.87 -0.07
N PHE A 102 -17.67 5.96 0.88
CA PHE A 102 -17.12 6.09 2.22
C PHE A 102 -15.80 5.34 2.26
N VAL A 103 -14.74 6.02 2.69
CA VAL A 103 -13.42 5.43 2.84
C VAL A 103 -13.00 5.41 4.29
N ARG A 104 -12.22 4.40 4.63
CA ARG A 104 -11.50 4.29 5.91
C ARG A 104 -10.02 4.27 5.61
N GLY A 105 -9.25 5.03 6.37
CA GLY A 105 -7.81 5.07 6.23
C GLY A 105 -7.14 5.78 7.39
N ILE A 106 -5.85 6.03 7.22
CA ILE A 106 -5.03 6.77 8.16
C ILE A 106 -4.50 8.02 7.47
N LYS A 107 -4.64 9.17 8.11
CA LYS A 107 -4.00 10.41 7.68
C LYS A 107 -2.63 10.48 8.33
N GLY A 108 -1.58 10.47 7.52
CA GLY A 108 -0.18 10.56 7.95
C GLY A 108 0.06 11.80 8.81
N LYS A 109 0.77 11.63 9.93
CA LYS A 109 0.97 12.69 10.93
C LYS A 109 1.84 13.84 10.42
N PHE A 110 2.89 13.51 9.68
CA PHE A 110 3.92 14.43 9.20
C PHE A 110 3.69 14.85 7.76
N THR A 111 3.18 13.94 6.92
CA THR A 111 3.00 14.22 5.49
C THR A 111 1.59 14.68 5.13
N GLY A 112 0.61 14.35 5.98
CA GLY A 112 -0.82 14.52 5.66
C GLY A 112 -1.32 13.57 4.56
N HIS A 113 -0.49 12.64 4.07
CA HIS A 113 -0.89 11.68 3.06
C HIS A 113 -1.98 10.75 3.57
N TRP A 114 -2.84 10.32 2.65
CA TRP A 114 -3.92 9.40 2.95
C TRP A 114 -3.48 7.97 2.64
N TYR A 115 -3.36 7.17 3.69
CA TYR A 115 -3.15 5.74 3.60
C TYR A 115 -4.51 5.06 3.69
N LEU A 116 -5.15 4.87 2.54
CA LEU A 116 -6.49 4.31 2.45
C LEU A 116 -6.45 2.79 2.51
N GLU A 117 -7.32 2.22 3.34
CA GLU A 117 -7.36 0.77 3.58
C GLU A 117 -8.62 0.14 3.00
N TYR A 118 -9.73 0.89 2.99
CA TYR A 118 -11.02 0.35 2.60
C TYR A 118 -11.92 1.42 1.98
N ALA A 119 -12.75 1.01 1.02
CA ALA A 119 -13.78 1.85 0.41
C ALA A 119 -15.10 1.07 0.31
N SER A 120 -16.23 1.76 0.48
CA SER A 120 -17.58 1.20 0.30
C SER A 120 -18.60 2.23 -0.15
N LYS A 121 -19.62 1.79 -0.91
CA LYS A 121 -20.78 2.63 -1.25
C LYS A 121 -21.74 2.81 -0.06
N LYS A 122 -21.73 1.89 0.92
CA LYS A 122 -22.57 1.98 2.11
C LYS A 122 -21.87 2.81 3.19
N ARG A 123 -22.66 3.55 3.99
CA ARG A 123 -22.14 4.30 5.14
C ARG A 123 -21.44 3.32 6.07
N LEU A 124 -20.17 3.61 6.37
CA LEU A 124 -19.42 2.90 7.39
C LEU A 124 -19.95 3.33 8.75
N THR A 125 -20.85 2.53 9.33
CA THR A 125 -21.19 2.64 10.75
C THR A 125 -20.04 2.07 11.56
N HIS A 126 -19.69 2.74 12.66
CA HIS A 126 -18.64 2.32 13.61
C HIS A 126 -18.89 0.90 14.17
N ASP A 127 -20.11 0.38 13.99
CA ASP A 127 -20.61 -0.91 14.46
C ASP A 127 -20.52 -2.07 13.46
N ASN A 128 -19.75 -1.92 12.37
CA ASN A 128 -19.51 -3.04 11.44
C ASN A 128 -18.50 -4.04 12.02
N SER A 129 -18.91 -4.75 13.08
CA SER A 129 -18.24 -5.90 13.69
C SER A 129 -17.83 -6.97 12.67
N GLU A 130 -18.52 -7.02 11.53
CA GLU A 130 -18.22 -7.92 10.41
C GLU A 130 -16.97 -7.50 9.62
N SER A 131 -16.75 -6.20 9.42
CA SER A 131 -15.54 -5.69 8.75
C SER A 131 -14.32 -5.74 9.68
N ASP A 132 -14.52 -5.46 10.98
CA ASP A 132 -13.47 -5.62 11.98
C ASP A 132 -13.09 -7.09 12.19
N SER A 133 -14.03 -8.04 12.07
CA SER A 133 -13.72 -9.48 12.11
C SER A 133 -13.00 -9.98 10.85
N MET A 134 -13.28 -9.41 9.67
CA MET A 134 -12.50 -9.68 8.46
C MET A 134 -11.09 -9.10 8.51
N LEU A 135 -10.93 -7.88 9.03
CA LEU A 135 -9.61 -7.27 9.26
C LEU A 135 -8.83 -8.03 10.33
N ARG A 136 -9.47 -8.46 11.42
CA ARG A 136 -8.84 -9.35 12.42
C ARG A 136 -8.41 -10.67 11.79
N ARG A 137 -9.24 -11.29 10.94
CA ARG A 137 -8.86 -12.52 10.22
C ARG A 137 -7.69 -12.31 9.28
N TRP A 138 -7.65 -11.20 8.55
CA TRP A 138 -6.55 -10.88 7.64
C TRP A 138 -5.25 -10.59 8.40
N TYR A 139 -5.32 -9.81 9.49
CA TYR A 139 -4.19 -9.49 10.36
C TYR A 139 -3.62 -10.73 11.07
N LEU A 140 -4.50 -11.62 11.54
CA LEU A 140 -4.10 -12.91 12.11
C LEU A 140 -3.45 -13.84 11.06
N ARG A 141 -3.92 -13.80 9.80
CA ARG A 141 -3.31 -14.56 8.70
C ARG A 141 -1.89 -14.09 8.39
N LEU A 142 -1.67 -12.78 8.31
CA LEU A 142 -0.35 -12.19 8.09
C LEU A 142 0.65 -12.49 9.21
N ARG A 143 0.18 -12.51 10.46
CA ARG A 143 1.02 -12.84 11.62
C ARG A 143 1.39 -14.32 11.68
N ALA A 144 0.53 -15.22 11.19
CA ALA A 144 0.80 -16.66 11.13
C ALA A 144 1.82 -17.02 10.04
N THR A 145 1.91 -16.23 8.97
CA THR A 145 2.91 -16.40 7.90
C THR A 145 4.26 -15.75 8.19
N ALA A 146 4.40 -15.04 9.32
CA ALA A 146 5.62 -14.35 9.73
C ALA A 146 6.42 -15.12 10.84
N LYS A 147 6.05 -16.37 11.12
CA LYS A 147 6.81 -17.33 11.92
C LYS A 147 7.32 -18.44 11.01
#